data_AF-A0A7V6SX49-F1
#
_entry.id   AF-A0A7V6SX49-F1
#
_cell.length_a   1.000
_cell.length_b   1.000
_cell.length_c   1.000
_cell.angle_alpha   90.00
_cell.angle_beta   90.00
_cell.angle_gamma   90.00
#
_symmetry.space_group_name_H-M   'P 1'
#
loop_
_entity.id
_entity.type
_entity.pdbx_description
1 polymer ?
#
loop_
_entity_poly.entity_id
_entity_poly.type
_entity_poly.pdbx_seq_one_letter_code
_entity_poly.pdbx_strand_id
1 'polypeptide(L)'
;MRQKKIVHYILIFLISDINLLSLLGVKFKLESFTILFAKELLVPIMINLLMMYLSFVSTYKTIFVIIVLNILYCLSTYLILQYSIDKSRKDMPSRLIISLNPKRWITSLVIILFAIAFIAGLFPLSPVVILSGSMEPSIRSGDLVIIRRCGIDEIKIGDIIEYNVDEYNVIHRVVDINQKSGKINLVTKGDANESIDKIPVTNEVVVGRVEYIVPYIGYPSYFLRRLVNNNRVNIEQGG
;
A
#
# COMPACT_ATOMS: atom_id res chain seq x y z
N MET A 1 39.87 -1.54 4.85
CA MET A 1 40.44 -0.17 4.66
C MET A 1 39.53 0.82 3.91
N ARG A 2 38.55 0.39 3.10
CA ARG A 2 37.69 1.31 2.30
C ARG A 2 36.56 1.98 3.08
N GLN A 3 35.99 1.32 4.11
CA GLN A 3 34.87 1.87 4.89
C GLN A 3 35.26 3.01 5.86
N LYS A 4 36.46 2.95 6.46
CA LYS A 4 36.94 4.06 7.32
C LYS A 4 37.18 5.34 6.52
N LYS A 5 37.55 5.25 5.24
CA LYS A 5 37.74 6.43 4.37
C LYS A 5 36.41 7.13 4.07
N ILE A 6 35.34 6.38 3.81
CA ILE A 6 34.03 6.95 3.43
C ILE A 6 33.37 7.66 4.62
N VAL A 7 33.40 7.07 5.82
CA VAL A 7 32.91 7.73 7.05
C VAL A 7 33.73 8.97 7.39
N HIS A 8 35.04 8.94 7.12
CA HIS A 8 35.92 10.09 7.33
C HIS A 8 35.65 11.22 6.32
N TYR A 9 35.36 10.93 5.04
CA TYR A 9 34.96 11.96 4.08
C TYR A 9 33.59 12.58 4.39
N ILE A 10 32.63 11.78 4.88
CA ILE A 10 31.30 12.27 5.30
C ILE A 10 31.42 13.14 6.56
N LEU A 11 32.24 12.76 7.54
CA LEU A 11 32.50 13.59 8.72
C LEU A 11 33.25 14.90 8.36
N ILE A 12 34.24 14.84 7.47
CA ILE A 12 34.99 16.02 7.02
C ILE A 12 34.08 17.00 6.28
N PHE A 13 33.14 16.50 5.46
CA PHE A 13 32.17 17.34 4.73
C PHE A 13 31.13 17.96 5.66
N LEU A 14 30.66 17.23 6.69
CA LEU A 14 29.75 17.76 7.70
C LEU A 14 30.42 18.77 8.66
N ILE A 15 31.71 18.63 8.93
CA ILE A 15 32.48 19.53 9.82
C ILE A 15 32.98 20.78 9.07
N SER A 16 33.24 20.69 7.76
CA SER A 16 33.65 21.86 6.95
C SER A 16 32.54 22.90 6.83
N ASP A 17 31.28 22.48 6.72
CA ASP A 17 30.15 23.41 6.55
C ASP A 17 29.76 24.14 7.84
N ILE A 18 29.98 23.53 9.01
CA ILE A 18 29.70 24.15 10.31
C ILE A 18 30.77 25.19 10.67
N ASN A 19 32.05 24.91 10.37
CA ASN A 19 33.14 25.83 10.67
C ASN A 19 33.20 27.03 9.71
N LEU A 20 32.78 26.87 8.45
CA LEU A 20 32.71 27.96 7.47
C LEU A 20 31.68 29.04 7.87
N LEU A 21 30.57 28.62 8.50
CA LEU A 21 29.53 29.52 9.01
C LEU A 21 29.96 30.29 10.28
N SER A 22 30.87 29.73 11.09
CA SER A 22 31.44 30.45 12.24
C SER A 22 32.51 31.46 11.84
N LEU A 23 33.22 31.21 10.72
CA LEU A 23 34.31 32.05 10.24
C LEU A 23 33.83 33.35 9.56
N LEU A 24 32.58 33.39 9.08
CA LEU A 24 32.02 34.52 8.32
C LEU A 24 31.19 35.52 9.17
N GLY A 25 31.03 35.27 10.47
CA GLY A 25 30.50 36.27 11.42
C GLY A 25 29.08 36.79 11.16
N VAL A 26 28.23 36.03 10.45
CA VAL A 26 26.94 36.53 9.95
C VAL A 26 25.84 36.48 11.02
N LYS A 27 25.28 37.64 11.36
CA LYS A 27 24.04 37.79 12.13
C LYS A 27 22.82 37.63 11.22
N PHE A 28 21.94 36.70 11.57
CA PHE A 28 20.89 36.13 10.71
C PHE A 28 19.80 37.10 10.22
N LYS A 29 19.56 37.09 8.90
CA LYS A 29 18.33 37.48 8.20
C LYS A 29 18.29 36.79 6.83
N LEU A 30 17.13 36.25 6.44
CA LEU A 30 16.80 35.60 5.14
C LEU A 30 17.60 34.32 4.75
N GLU A 31 18.90 34.25 5.04
CA GLU A 31 19.77 33.09 4.78
C GLU A 31 19.45 31.86 5.63
N SER A 32 18.74 32.05 6.74
CA SER A 32 18.24 30.95 7.57
C SER A 32 17.32 30.02 6.79
N PHE A 33 16.56 30.55 5.83
CA PHE A 33 15.55 29.79 5.07
C PHE A 33 16.18 28.91 4.00
N THR A 34 17.19 29.40 3.27
CA THR A 34 17.92 28.61 2.26
C THR A 34 18.73 27.50 2.90
N ILE A 35 19.31 27.74 4.09
CA ILE A 35 20.01 26.71 4.87
C ILE A 35 19.02 25.69 5.45
N LEU A 36 17.86 26.11 5.97
CA LEU A 36 16.83 25.18 6.44
C LEU A 36 16.26 24.33 5.28
N PHE A 37 16.03 24.96 4.12
CA PHE A 37 15.49 24.34 2.92
C PHE A 37 16.47 23.35 2.30
N ALA A 38 17.75 23.71 2.20
CA ALA A 38 18.80 22.78 1.76
C ALA A 38 18.96 21.61 2.75
N LYS A 39 18.83 21.86 4.05
CA LYS A 39 19.00 20.82 5.08
C LYS A 39 17.81 19.86 5.20
N GLU A 40 16.57 20.36 5.07
CA GLU A 40 15.34 19.55 5.17
C GLU A 40 14.89 18.95 3.83
N LEU A 41 15.38 19.43 2.68
CA LEU A 41 14.97 18.91 1.37
C LEU A 41 16.07 18.07 0.70
N LEU A 42 17.30 18.56 0.72
CA LEU A 42 18.41 17.96 -0.05
C LEU A 42 18.93 16.70 0.64
N VAL A 43 18.99 16.69 1.97
CA VAL A 43 19.44 15.54 2.77
C VAL A 43 18.46 14.35 2.65
N PRO A 44 17.12 14.52 2.77
CA PRO A 44 16.19 13.40 2.54
C PRO A 44 16.22 12.92 1.10
N ILE A 45 16.34 13.81 0.10
CA ILE A 45 16.46 13.40 -1.31
C ILE A 45 17.71 12.53 -1.52
N MET A 46 18.85 12.92 -0.96
CA MET A 46 20.09 12.13 -1.05
C MET A 46 19.99 10.79 -0.30
N ILE A 47 19.36 10.77 0.87
CA ILE A 47 19.10 9.53 1.63
C ILE A 47 18.17 8.61 0.82
N ASN A 48 17.18 9.15 0.12
CA ASN A 48 16.27 8.35 -0.71
C ASN A 48 16.96 7.78 -1.96
N LEU A 49 17.84 8.55 -2.60
CA LEU A 49 18.66 8.04 -3.70
C LEU A 49 19.61 6.93 -3.23
N LEU A 50 20.15 7.05 -2.01
CA LEU A 50 20.96 6.02 -1.37
C LEU A 50 20.13 4.77 -1.00
N MET A 51 18.93 4.95 -0.46
CA MET A 51 18.01 3.83 -0.17
C MET A 51 17.56 3.14 -1.45
N MET A 52 17.28 3.87 -2.52
CA MET A 52 16.97 3.33 -3.85
C MET A 52 18.11 2.44 -4.38
N TYR A 53 19.36 2.86 -4.20
CA TYR A 53 20.54 2.08 -4.55
C TYR A 53 20.70 0.81 -3.68
N LEU A 54 20.47 0.91 -2.37
CA LEU A 54 20.54 -0.22 -1.45
C LEU A 54 19.42 -1.24 -1.66
N SER A 55 18.28 -0.80 -2.22
CA SER A 55 17.11 -1.64 -2.47
C SER A 55 17.20 -2.51 -3.72
N PHE A 56 18.33 -2.50 -4.43
CA PHE A 56 18.64 -3.54 -5.41
C PHE A 56 18.76 -4.94 -4.77
N VAL A 57 18.75 -5.00 -3.43
CA VAL A 57 18.56 -6.20 -2.62
C VAL A 57 17.12 -6.21 -2.06
N SER A 58 16.22 -6.92 -2.76
CA SER A 58 14.90 -7.40 -2.29
C SER A 58 13.75 -6.40 -2.05
N THR A 59 12.66 -6.66 -2.80
CA THR A 59 11.25 -6.26 -2.63
C THR A 59 10.87 -4.80 -2.90
N TYR A 60 10.56 -4.53 -4.18
CA TYR A 60 10.02 -3.28 -4.73
C TYR A 60 8.87 -2.64 -3.94
N LYS A 61 8.06 -3.42 -3.22
CA LYS A 61 6.98 -2.90 -2.37
C LYS A 61 7.51 -2.01 -1.25
N THR A 62 8.57 -2.42 -0.56
CA THR A 62 9.13 -1.68 0.57
C THR A 62 9.72 -0.34 0.11
N ILE A 63 10.35 -0.33 -1.06
CA ILE A 63 10.92 0.86 -1.70
C ILE A 63 9.82 1.89 -1.99
N PHE A 64 8.71 1.42 -2.59
CA PHE A 64 7.58 2.28 -2.92
C PHE A 64 7.02 2.97 -1.67
N VAL A 65 6.87 2.24 -0.57
CA VAL A 65 6.41 2.80 0.71
C VAL A 65 7.34 3.88 1.22
N ILE A 66 8.65 3.61 1.22
CA ILE A 66 9.65 4.56 1.69
C ILE A 66 9.59 5.84 0.86
N ILE A 67 9.49 5.73 -0.47
CA ILE A 67 9.39 6.90 -1.36
C ILE A 67 8.14 7.72 -1.03
N VAL A 68 6.98 7.08 -0.89
CA VAL A 68 5.72 7.77 -0.57
C VAL A 68 5.80 8.48 0.78
N LEU A 69 6.31 7.81 1.82
CA LEU A 69 6.48 8.41 3.16
C LEU A 69 7.39 9.65 3.13
N ASN A 70 8.45 9.62 2.33
CA ASN A 70 9.36 10.75 2.19
C ASN A 70 8.75 11.94 1.46
N ILE A 71 8.00 11.70 0.38
CA ILE A 71 7.26 12.76 -0.33
C ILE A 71 6.30 13.45 0.64
N LEU A 72 5.60 12.68 1.48
CA LEU A 72 4.68 13.21 2.48
C LEU A 72 5.40 13.99 3.57
N TYR A 73 6.55 13.51 4.06
CA TYR A 73 7.37 14.25 5.01
C TYR A 73 7.75 15.62 4.44
N CYS A 74 8.33 15.68 3.24
CA CYS A 74 8.68 16.92 2.57
C CYS A 74 7.49 17.86 2.34
N LEU A 75 6.34 17.30 1.94
CA LEU A 75 5.14 18.11 1.74
C LEU A 75 4.60 18.67 3.06
N SER A 76 4.62 17.87 4.13
CA SER A 76 4.16 18.30 5.44
C SER A 76 5.03 19.40 6.04
N THR A 77 6.37 19.28 5.93
CA THR A 77 7.31 20.30 6.41
C THR A 77 7.18 21.59 5.61
N TYR A 78 7.03 21.50 4.29
CA TYR A 78 6.74 22.66 3.43
C TYR A 78 5.47 23.40 3.85
N LEU A 79 4.37 22.67 4.08
CA LEU A 79 3.09 23.28 4.49
C LEU A 79 3.16 23.94 5.87
N ILE A 80 3.84 23.31 6.84
CA ILE A 80 4.06 23.88 8.17
C ILE A 80 4.92 25.16 8.08
N LEU A 81 5.96 25.16 7.24
CA LEU A 81 6.80 26.34 7.03
C LEU A 81 6.01 27.48 6.39
N GLN A 82 5.23 27.20 5.34
CA GLN A 82 4.37 28.21 4.71
C GLN A 82 3.38 28.79 5.72
N TYR A 83 2.71 27.94 6.51
CA TYR A 83 1.81 28.39 7.56
C TYR A 83 2.52 29.28 8.60
N SER A 84 3.75 28.93 9.00
CA SER A 84 4.54 29.72 9.96
C SER A 84 4.93 31.09 9.38
N ILE A 85 5.33 31.13 8.11
CA ILE A 85 5.67 32.37 7.39
C ILE A 85 4.44 33.26 7.26
N ASP A 86 3.33 32.71 6.80
CA ASP A 86 2.07 33.42 6.59
C ASP A 86 1.48 33.96 7.90
N LYS A 87 1.62 33.20 9.00
CA LYS A 87 1.23 33.66 10.33
C LYS A 87 2.11 34.82 10.83
N SER A 88 3.37 34.88 10.38
CA SER A 88 4.30 35.96 10.73
C SER A 88 4.14 37.21 9.84
N ARG A 89 3.38 37.12 8.74
CA ARG A 89 3.07 38.25 7.84
C ARG A 89 1.94 39.09 8.44
N LYS A 90 2.19 40.38 8.67
CA LYS A 90 1.22 41.32 9.27
C LYS A 90 0.14 41.79 8.31
N ASP A 91 0.38 41.65 7.00
CA ASP A 91 -0.46 42.09 5.88
C ASP A 91 -1.52 41.06 5.48
N MET A 92 -1.46 39.84 6.02
CA MET A 92 -2.33 38.75 5.58
C MET A 92 -3.66 38.73 6.36
N PRO A 93 -4.82 38.60 5.68
CA PRO A 93 -6.11 38.54 6.35
C PRO A 93 -6.25 37.27 7.18
N SER A 94 -6.71 37.39 8.42
CA SER A 94 -6.78 36.30 9.41
C SER A 94 -7.61 35.09 8.94
N ARG A 95 -8.58 35.31 8.04
CA ARG A 95 -9.40 34.24 7.43
C ARG A 95 -8.58 33.30 6.53
N LEU A 96 -7.59 33.82 5.80
CA LEU A 96 -6.70 33.01 4.96
C LEU A 96 -5.80 32.13 5.83
N ILE A 97 -5.23 32.68 6.90
CA ILE A 97 -4.36 31.95 7.84
C ILE A 97 -5.11 30.77 8.49
N ILE A 98 -6.39 30.95 8.84
CA ILE A 98 -7.23 29.88 9.41
C ILE A 98 -7.51 28.77 8.39
N SER A 99 -7.69 29.10 7.11
CA SER A 99 -7.88 28.10 6.05
C SER A 99 -6.62 27.27 5.77
N LEU A 100 -5.44 27.84 6.03
CA LEU A 100 -4.13 27.21 5.89
C LEU A 100 -3.71 26.39 7.12
N ASN A 101 -4.62 26.14 8.06
CA ASN A 101 -4.29 25.43 9.30
C ASN A 101 -3.72 24.03 9.00
N PRO A 102 -2.45 23.74 9.39
CA PRO A 102 -1.75 22.52 8.99
C PRO A 102 -2.42 21.25 9.49
N LYS A 103 -3.22 21.31 10.55
CA LYS A 103 -3.96 20.15 11.08
C LYS A 103 -4.88 19.50 10.04
N ARG A 104 -5.56 20.30 9.21
CA ARG A 104 -6.48 19.79 8.17
C ARG A 104 -5.72 19.10 7.03
N TRP A 105 -4.56 19.65 6.69
CA TRP A 105 -3.70 19.08 5.64
C TRP A 105 -3.07 17.77 6.09
N ILE A 106 -2.59 17.71 7.34
CA ILE A 106 -2.03 16.49 7.93
C ILE A 106 -3.09 15.38 7.93
N THR A 107 -4.33 15.65 8.32
CA THR A 107 -5.40 14.64 8.30
C THR A 107 -5.67 14.12 6.89
N SER A 108 -5.75 15.00 5.88
CA SER A 108 -5.97 14.57 4.49
C SER A 108 -4.79 13.76 3.95
N LEU A 109 -3.56 14.15 4.29
CA LEU A 109 -2.35 13.40 3.89
C LEU A 109 -2.31 12.01 4.50
N VAL A 110 -2.71 11.86 5.77
CA VAL A 110 -2.80 10.55 6.42
C VAL A 110 -3.84 9.66 5.74
N ILE A 111 -5.00 10.20 5.37
CA ILE A 111 -6.06 9.46 4.65
C ILE A 111 -5.55 9.01 3.28
N ILE A 112 -4.90 9.91 2.53
CA ILE A 112 -4.33 9.60 1.20
C ILE A 112 -3.23 8.54 1.33
N LEU A 113 -2.35 8.65 2.32
CA LEU A 113 -1.30 7.66 2.57
C LEU A 113 -1.92 6.28 2.87
N PHE A 114 -2.93 6.24 3.73
CA PHE A 114 -3.64 5.00 4.04
C PHE A 114 -4.27 4.39 2.79
N ALA A 115 -4.93 5.21 1.95
CA ALA A 115 -5.50 4.76 0.69
C ALA A 115 -4.44 4.22 -0.29
N ILE A 116 -3.30 4.91 -0.44
CA ILE A 116 -2.19 4.45 -1.29
C ILE A 116 -1.60 3.14 -0.75
N ALA A 117 -1.37 3.05 0.56
CA ALA A 117 -0.87 1.86 1.23
C ALA A 117 -1.82 0.66 1.04
N PHE A 118 -3.12 0.92 1.09
CA PHE A 118 -4.17 -0.07 0.86
C PHE A 118 -4.16 -0.56 -0.59
N ILE A 119 -4.16 0.35 -1.56
CA ILE A 119 -4.12 0.03 -3.00
C ILE A 119 -2.81 -0.70 -3.38
N ALA A 120 -1.68 -0.32 -2.77
CA ALA A 120 -0.39 -0.96 -3.01
C ALA A 120 -0.29 -2.39 -2.44
N GLY A 121 -1.32 -2.87 -1.73
CA GLY A 121 -1.35 -4.22 -1.17
C GLY A 121 -0.29 -4.44 -0.09
N LEU A 122 -0.05 -3.42 0.74
CA LEU A 122 0.83 -3.52 1.92
C LEU A 122 0.17 -4.24 3.09
N PHE A 123 -1.15 -4.25 3.10
CA PHE A 123 -1.92 -5.02 4.06
C PHE A 123 -2.09 -6.45 3.54
N PRO A 124 -2.20 -7.45 4.43
CA PRO A 124 -2.50 -8.82 4.04
C PRO A 124 -3.96 -9.00 3.56
N LEU A 125 -4.67 -7.90 3.26
CA LEU A 125 -6.07 -7.88 2.86
C LEU A 125 -6.14 -7.58 1.36
N SER A 126 -6.85 -8.43 0.62
CA SER A 126 -7.08 -8.31 -0.82
C SER A 126 -8.58 -8.20 -1.07
N PRO A 127 -9.08 -7.09 -1.64
CA PRO A 127 -10.46 -7.00 -2.08
C PRO A 127 -10.67 -7.80 -3.39
N VAL A 128 -11.67 -8.69 -3.41
CA VAL A 128 -12.03 -9.52 -4.57
C VAL A 128 -13.53 -9.37 -4.85
N VAL A 129 -13.89 -9.18 -6.12
CA VAL A 129 -15.29 -9.10 -6.54
C VAL A 129 -15.75 -10.48 -6.98
N ILE A 130 -16.89 -10.92 -6.47
CA ILE A 130 -17.48 -12.22 -6.74
C ILE A 130 -18.22 -12.19 -8.08
N LEU A 131 -17.96 -13.18 -8.91
CA LEU A 131 -18.46 -13.23 -10.29
C LEU A 131 -19.43 -14.39 -10.55
N SER A 132 -19.40 -15.41 -9.69
CA SER A 132 -20.22 -16.62 -9.79
C SER A 132 -21.20 -16.71 -8.61
N GLY A 133 -22.28 -17.45 -8.82
CA GLY A 133 -23.26 -17.77 -7.78
C GLY A 133 -22.97 -19.07 -7.01
N SER A 134 -21.76 -19.64 -7.10
CA SER A 134 -21.45 -20.93 -6.45
C SER A 134 -21.49 -20.87 -4.93
N MET A 135 -21.38 -19.67 -4.36
CA MET A 135 -21.46 -19.42 -2.92
C MET A 135 -22.83 -18.89 -2.48
N GLU A 136 -23.85 -18.87 -3.34
CA GLU A 136 -25.19 -18.47 -2.92
C GLU A 136 -25.81 -19.49 -1.95
N PRO A 137 -26.58 -19.05 -0.93
CA PRO A 137 -26.98 -17.66 -0.66
C PRO A 137 -26.01 -16.85 0.22
N SER A 138 -24.89 -17.44 0.66
CA SER A 138 -24.01 -16.80 1.65
C SER A 138 -23.23 -15.63 1.07
N ILE A 139 -22.79 -15.74 -0.19
CA ILE A 139 -22.09 -14.70 -0.95
C ILE A 139 -22.71 -14.65 -2.34
N ARG A 140 -23.13 -13.46 -2.77
CA ARG A 140 -23.80 -13.26 -4.06
C ARG A 140 -22.85 -12.74 -5.12
N SER A 141 -23.20 -13.00 -6.37
CA SER A 141 -22.52 -12.38 -7.51
C SER A 141 -22.61 -10.84 -7.41
N GLY A 142 -21.47 -10.15 -7.54
CA GLY A 142 -21.37 -8.70 -7.39
C GLY A 142 -21.00 -8.22 -5.98
N ASP A 143 -20.96 -9.10 -4.99
CA ASP A 143 -20.45 -8.77 -3.66
C ASP A 143 -18.92 -8.56 -3.70
N LEU A 144 -18.44 -7.70 -2.81
CA LEU A 144 -17.01 -7.51 -2.57
C LEU A 144 -16.62 -8.29 -1.32
N VAL A 145 -15.68 -9.22 -1.45
CA VAL A 145 -15.11 -9.93 -0.30
C VAL A 145 -13.71 -9.43 -0.02
N ILE A 146 -13.35 -9.38 1.26
CA ILE A 146 -12.00 -9.05 1.70
C ILE A 146 -11.32 -10.35 2.13
N ILE A 147 -10.32 -10.76 1.34
CA ILE A 147 -9.52 -11.95 1.60
C ILE A 147 -8.30 -11.57 2.44
N ARG A 148 -8.13 -12.21 3.59
CA ARG A 148 -6.92 -12.14 4.38
C ARG A 148 -5.98 -13.27 3.96
N ARG A 149 -4.79 -12.92 3.50
CA ARG A 149 -3.71 -13.88 3.23
C ARG A 149 -3.31 -14.57 4.53
N CYS A 150 -3.39 -15.89 4.56
CA CYS A 150 -3.06 -16.73 5.70
C CYS A 150 -2.55 -18.09 5.21
N GLY A 151 -1.80 -18.80 6.07
CA GLY A 151 -1.37 -20.17 5.80
C GLY A 151 -2.51 -21.18 5.94
N ILE A 152 -2.31 -22.39 5.39
CA ILE A 152 -3.30 -23.49 5.49
C ILE A 152 -3.57 -23.92 6.94
N ASP A 153 -2.62 -23.67 7.83
CA ASP A 153 -2.65 -23.96 9.27
C ASP A 153 -3.58 -23.04 10.06
N GLU A 154 -3.91 -21.86 9.51
CA GLU A 154 -4.85 -20.92 10.11
C GLU A 154 -6.32 -21.19 9.71
N ILE A 155 -6.54 -22.11 8.76
CA ILE A 155 -7.84 -22.39 8.17
C ILE A 155 -8.59 -23.48 8.96
N LYS A 156 -9.88 -23.27 9.16
CA LYS A 156 -10.76 -24.18 9.90
C LYS A 156 -11.95 -24.65 9.05
N ILE A 157 -12.54 -25.76 9.46
CA ILE A 157 -13.81 -26.22 8.87
C ILE A 157 -14.86 -25.12 9.06
N GLY A 158 -15.55 -24.78 7.98
CA GLY A 158 -16.54 -23.71 7.91
C GLY A 158 -16.01 -22.40 7.31
N ASP A 159 -14.69 -22.20 7.27
CA ASP A 159 -14.09 -21.02 6.64
C ASP A 159 -14.35 -21.00 5.13
N ILE A 160 -14.50 -19.80 4.56
CA ILE A 160 -14.57 -19.60 3.11
C ILE A 160 -13.19 -19.14 2.67
N ILE A 161 -12.61 -19.82 1.68
CA ILE A 161 -11.22 -19.60 1.27
C ILE A 161 -11.13 -19.30 -0.22
N GLU A 162 -10.15 -18.46 -0.58
CA GLU A 162 -9.72 -18.27 -1.97
C GLU A 162 -8.52 -19.19 -2.23
N TYR A 163 -8.55 -19.94 -3.32
CA TYR A 163 -7.45 -20.77 -3.79
C TYR A 163 -7.38 -20.80 -5.30
N ASN A 164 -6.20 -21.08 -5.84
CA ASN A 164 -5.96 -21.13 -7.27
C ASN A 164 -6.18 -22.54 -7.81
N VAL A 165 -6.96 -22.65 -8.88
CA VAL A 165 -7.08 -23.88 -9.69
C VAL A 165 -6.76 -23.51 -11.12
N ASP A 166 -5.66 -24.07 -11.64
CA ASP A 166 -5.11 -23.72 -12.95
C ASP A 166 -4.88 -22.20 -13.09
N GLU A 167 -5.64 -21.52 -13.95
CA GLU A 167 -5.57 -20.07 -14.17
C GLU A 167 -6.72 -19.28 -13.51
N TYR A 168 -7.52 -19.93 -12.65
CA TYR A 168 -8.72 -19.34 -12.06
C TYR A 168 -8.63 -19.32 -10.52
N ASN A 169 -9.16 -18.23 -9.95
CA ASN A 169 -9.35 -18.13 -8.50
C ASN A 169 -10.74 -18.66 -8.16
N VAL A 170 -10.80 -19.61 -7.22
CA VAL A 170 -12.03 -20.22 -6.72
C VAL A 170 -12.23 -19.84 -5.27
N ILE A 171 -13.47 -19.50 -4.91
CA ILE A 171 -13.85 -19.14 -3.54
C ILE A 171 -14.91 -20.12 -3.08
N HIS A 172 -14.56 -21.04 -2.16
CA HIS A 172 -15.46 -22.06 -1.64
C HIS A 172 -15.29 -22.27 -0.13
N ARG A 173 -16.26 -22.93 0.50
CA ARG A 173 -16.25 -23.24 1.93
C ARG A 173 -15.49 -24.53 2.20
N VAL A 174 -14.64 -24.53 3.22
CA VAL A 174 -13.99 -25.73 3.75
C VAL A 174 -15.03 -26.56 4.50
N VAL A 175 -15.24 -27.78 4.03
CA VAL A 175 -16.18 -28.74 4.64
C VAL A 175 -15.47 -29.83 5.43
N ASP A 176 -14.20 -30.10 5.13
CA ASP A 176 -13.38 -31.09 5.83
C ASP A 176 -11.89 -30.75 5.72
N ILE A 177 -11.09 -31.22 6.69
CA ILE A 177 -9.64 -31.04 6.74
C ILE A 177 -8.99 -32.41 6.94
N ASN A 178 -8.30 -32.87 5.91
CA ASN A 178 -7.61 -34.15 5.92
C ASN A 178 -6.10 -33.95 6.14
N GLN A 179 -5.56 -34.57 7.19
CA GLN A 179 -4.12 -34.54 7.46
C GLN A 179 -3.51 -35.93 7.22
N LYS A 180 -2.61 -36.04 6.23
CA LYS A 180 -1.88 -37.29 5.93
C LYS A 180 -0.39 -37.02 5.82
N SER A 181 0.42 -37.77 6.57
CA SER A 181 1.89 -37.68 6.54
C SER A 181 2.43 -36.25 6.73
N GLY A 182 1.80 -35.47 7.61
CA GLY A 182 2.16 -34.08 7.88
C GLY A 182 1.69 -33.05 6.83
N LYS A 183 1.01 -33.49 5.76
CA LYS A 183 0.40 -32.60 4.76
C LYS A 183 -1.07 -32.38 5.07
N ILE A 184 -1.50 -31.12 5.04
CA ILE A 184 -2.90 -30.70 5.21
C ILE A 184 -3.52 -30.55 3.82
N ASN A 185 -4.65 -31.21 3.61
CA ASN A 185 -5.48 -31.08 2.43
C ASN A 185 -6.88 -30.64 2.86
N LEU A 186 -7.37 -29.55 2.30
CA LEU A 186 -8.72 -29.07 2.57
C LEU A 186 -9.68 -29.65 1.53
N VAL A 187 -10.85 -30.08 1.98
CA VAL A 187 -11.97 -30.41 1.10
C VAL A 187 -12.89 -29.20 1.08
N THR A 188 -13.11 -28.66 -0.11
CA THR A 188 -13.95 -27.48 -0.32
C THR A 188 -15.24 -27.82 -1.05
N LYS A 189 -16.22 -26.94 -0.89
CA LYS A 189 -17.51 -27.03 -1.57
C LYS A 189 -18.10 -25.61 -1.72
N GLY A 190 -18.61 -25.29 -2.90
CA GLY A 190 -19.47 -24.12 -3.08
C GLY A 190 -20.81 -24.31 -2.36
N ASP A 191 -21.29 -23.30 -1.63
CA ASP A 191 -22.52 -23.41 -0.84
C ASP A 191 -23.75 -23.78 -1.70
N ALA A 192 -23.79 -23.36 -2.96
CA ALA A 192 -24.84 -23.69 -3.92
C ALA A 192 -24.60 -25.02 -4.67
N ASN A 193 -23.39 -25.59 -4.57
CA ASN A 193 -23.05 -26.81 -5.30
C ASN A 193 -23.64 -28.05 -4.60
N GLU A 194 -23.97 -29.10 -5.35
CA GLU A 194 -24.48 -30.34 -4.77
C GLU A 194 -23.34 -31.21 -4.21
N SER A 195 -22.25 -31.34 -4.96
CA SER A 195 -21.09 -32.16 -4.63
C SER A 195 -19.92 -31.34 -4.09
N ILE A 196 -19.02 -32.00 -3.34
CA ILE A 196 -17.70 -31.46 -2.99
C ILE A 196 -16.83 -31.27 -4.23
N ASP A 197 -15.83 -30.40 -4.12
CA ASP A 197 -14.85 -30.20 -5.18
C ASP A 197 -13.97 -31.45 -5.33
N LYS A 198 -13.64 -31.80 -6.57
CA LYS A 198 -12.92 -33.05 -6.89
C LYS A 198 -11.46 -33.02 -6.48
N ILE A 199 -10.85 -31.83 -6.49
CA ILE A 199 -9.42 -31.64 -6.24
C ILE A 199 -9.28 -31.03 -4.83
N PRO A 200 -8.66 -31.73 -3.88
CA PRO A 200 -8.36 -31.18 -2.57
C PRO A 200 -7.41 -29.99 -2.67
N VAL A 201 -7.63 -29.00 -1.82
CA VAL A 201 -6.82 -27.78 -1.78
C VAL A 201 -5.60 -28.00 -0.89
N THR A 202 -4.42 -27.84 -1.45
CA THR A 202 -3.14 -27.97 -0.75
C THR A 202 -2.57 -26.61 -0.37
N ASN A 203 -1.54 -26.59 0.48
CA ASN A 203 -0.95 -25.35 0.98
C ASN A 203 -0.41 -24.43 -0.14
N GLU A 204 0.04 -25.01 -1.26
CA GLU A 204 0.66 -24.27 -2.36
C GLU A 204 -0.33 -23.44 -3.17
N VAL A 205 -1.61 -23.82 -3.16
CA VAL A 205 -2.66 -23.17 -3.95
C VAL A 205 -3.55 -22.24 -3.12
N VAL A 206 -3.47 -22.30 -1.79
CA VAL A 206 -4.24 -21.42 -0.89
C VAL A 206 -3.74 -19.98 -1.02
N VAL A 207 -4.67 -19.05 -1.25
CA VAL A 207 -4.40 -17.61 -1.26
C VAL A 207 -4.70 -16.99 0.11
N GLY A 208 -5.83 -17.38 0.71
CA GLY A 208 -6.25 -16.87 2.02
C GLY A 208 -7.71 -17.17 2.34
N ARG A 209 -8.20 -16.57 3.43
CA ARG A 209 -9.58 -16.73 3.91
C ARG A 209 -10.39 -15.45 3.78
N VAL A 210 -11.69 -15.57 3.56
CA VAL A 210 -12.63 -14.46 3.59
C VAL A 210 -12.79 -13.97 5.03
N GLU A 211 -12.47 -12.70 5.28
CA GLU A 211 -12.64 -12.08 6.60
C GLU A 211 -13.89 -11.17 6.65
N TYR A 212 -14.21 -10.51 5.53
CA TYR A 212 -15.38 -9.62 5.43
C TYR A 212 -16.11 -9.78 4.09
N ILE A 213 -17.43 -9.62 4.13
CA ILE A 213 -18.31 -9.60 2.96
C ILE A 213 -19.00 -8.24 2.95
N VAL A 214 -18.84 -7.49 1.87
CA VAL A 214 -19.41 -6.17 1.69
C VAL A 214 -20.38 -6.22 0.51
N PRO A 215 -21.69 -6.32 0.78
CA PRO A 215 -22.67 -6.52 -0.27
C PRO A 215 -22.80 -5.25 -1.14
N TYR A 216 -23.12 -5.44 -2.41
CA TYR A 216 -23.44 -4.38 -3.39
C TYR A 216 -22.31 -3.40 -3.79
N ILE A 217 -21.12 -3.44 -3.18
CA ILE A 217 -20.02 -2.51 -3.53
C ILE A 217 -19.23 -2.95 -4.77
N GLY A 218 -19.28 -4.23 -5.15
CA GLY A 218 -18.58 -4.75 -6.32
C GLY A 218 -19.23 -4.42 -7.67
N TYR A 219 -20.47 -3.92 -7.69
CA TYR A 219 -21.24 -3.68 -8.92
C TYR A 219 -20.55 -2.73 -9.94
N PRO A 220 -19.92 -1.62 -9.55
CA PRO A 220 -19.20 -0.76 -10.49
C PRO A 220 -18.04 -1.51 -11.19
N SER A 221 -17.25 -2.27 -10.43
CA SER A 221 -16.13 -3.07 -10.95
C SER A 221 -16.63 -4.27 -11.78
N TYR A 222 -17.70 -4.93 -11.36
CA TYR A 222 -18.37 -6.01 -12.10
C TYR A 222 -18.89 -5.53 -13.44
N PHE A 223 -19.54 -4.37 -13.47
CA PHE A 223 -20.07 -3.76 -14.68
C PHE A 223 -18.95 -3.37 -15.65
N LEU A 224 -17.87 -2.74 -15.17
CA LEU A 224 -16.69 -2.41 -15.98
C LEU A 224 -16.05 -3.66 -16.58
N ARG A 225 -15.87 -4.74 -15.79
CA ARG A 225 -15.28 -5.98 -16.30
C ARG A 225 -16.18 -6.65 -17.34
N ARG A 226 -17.51 -6.65 -17.13
CA ARG A 226 -18.48 -7.18 -18.09
C ARG A 226 -18.44 -6.40 -19.41
N LEU A 227 -18.32 -5.08 -19.37
CA LEU A 227 -18.16 -4.25 -20.57
C LEU A 227 -16.85 -4.56 -21.32
N VAL A 228 -15.73 -4.67 -20.59
CA VAL A 228 -14.43 -4.98 -21.19
C VAL A 228 -14.42 -6.38 -21.81
N ASN A 229 -15.01 -7.38 -21.16
CA ASN A 229 -15.10 -8.73 -21.71
C ASN A 229 -16.06 -8.84 -22.90
N ASN A 230 -17.21 -8.16 -22.87
CA ASN A 230 -18.12 -8.12 -24.03
C ASN A 230 -17.45 -7.54 -25.27
N ASN A 231 -16.57 -6.55 -25.10
CA ASN A 231 -15.84 -5.96 -26.21
C ASN A 231 -14.77 -6.89 -26.79
N ARG A 232 -14.22 -7.84 -26.02
CA ARG A 232 -13.27 -8.85 -26.53
C ARG A 232 -13.97 -9.92 -27.36
N VAL A 233 -15.14 -10.39 -26.92
CA VAL A 233 -15.94 -11.40 -27.65
C VAL A 233 -16.40 -10.86 -29.01
N ASN A 234 -16.71 -9.57 -29.11
CA ASN A 234 -17.11 -8.95 -30.39
C ASN A 234 -15.95 -8.75 -31.39
N ILE A 235 -14.69 -8.76 -30.94
CA ILE A 235 -13.52 -8.62 -31.83
C ILE A 235 -13.10 -9.98 -32.40
N GLU A 236 -13.27 -11.07 -31.65
CA GLU A 236 -12.92 -12.43 -32.10
C GLU A 236 -13.96 -13.07 -33.05
N GLN A 237 -15.19 -12.55 -33.10
CA GLN A 237 -16.21 -12.98 -34.07
C GLN A 237 -16.37 -12.03 -35.27
N GLY A 238 -15.49 -11.02 -35.39
CA GLY A 238 -15.56 -9.97 -36.41
C GLY A 238 -14.27 -9.76 -37.19
N GLY A 239 -13.44 -10.80 -37.34
CA GLY A 239 -12.19 -10.80 -38.14
C GLY A 239 -12.22 -11.87 -39.22
#